data_AF-A0A5J5BY90-F1
#
_entry.id   AF-A0A5J5BY90-F1
#
_cell.length_a   1.000
_cell.length_b   1.000
_cell.length_c   1.000
_cell.angle_alpha   90.00
_cell.angle_beta   90.00
_cell.angle_gamma   90.00
#
_symmetry.space_group_name_H-M   'P 1'
#
loop_
_entity.id
_entity.type
_entity.pdbx_description
1 polymer ?
#
loop_
_entity_poly.entity_id
_entity_poly.type
_entity_poly.pdbx_seq_one_letter_code
_entity_poly.pdbx_strand_id
1 'polypeptide(L)'
;MAAAAKSLVQTLKRYIKKPWEITGPCAGPEYKSAVPGATEYRVFCPATVPWKAIVPTSNPETVYDIKYYTRDQRRSRGRKCHRRRVPIRLGNCTSRTCFGHQ
;
A
#
# COMPACT_ATOMS: atom_id res chain seq x y z
N MET A 1 -4.58 36.79 43.43
CA MET A 1 -4.11 37.76 42.42
C MET A 1 -3.51 37.12 41.16
N ALA A 2 -2.70 36.05 41.24
CA ALA A 2 -2.01 35.46 40.07
C ALA A 2 -2.93 34.75 39.04
N ALA A 3 -4.07 34.19 39.44
CA ALA A 3 -4.99 33.48 38.53
C ALA A 3 -5.82 34.43 37.64
N ALA A 4 -6.25 35.58 38.17
CA ALA A 4 -6.98 36.61 37.41
C ALA A 4 -6.08 37.33 36.39
N ALA A 5 -4.80 37.52 36.71
CA ALA A 5 -3.82 38.03 35.77
C ALA A 5 -3.58 37.04 34.60
N LYS A 6 -3.57 35.73 34.87
CA LYS A 6 -3.44 34.68 33.84
C LYS A 6 -4.64 34.65 32.89
N SER A 7 -5.87 34.79 33.39
CA SER A 7 -7.07 34.80 32.54
C SER A 7 -7.17 36.05 31.65
N LEU A 8 -6.79 37.22 32.15
CA LEU A 8 -6.70 38.46 31.38
C LEU A 8 -5.63 38.41 30.28
N VAL A 9 -4.48 37.79 30.58
CA VAL A 9 -3.43 37.55 29.57
C VAL A 9 -3.89 36.51 28.55
N GLN A 10 -4.70 35.54 28.95
CA GLN A 10 -5.24 34.51 28.05
C GLN A 10 -6.33 35.06 27.12
N THR A 11 -7.15 36.01 27.57
CA THR A 11 -8.12 36.72 26.72
C THR A 11 -7.43 37.67 25.74
N LEU A 12 -6.43 38.44 26.16
CA LEU A 12 -5.63 39.26 25.24
C LEU A 12 -4.90 38.43 24.17
N LYS A 13 -4.36 37.26 24.56
CA LYS A 13 -3.74 36.31 23.62
C LYS A 13 -4.73 35.74 22.58
N ARG A 14 -6.04 35.66 22.88
CA ARG A 14 -7.07 35.22 21.92
C ARG A 14 -7.34 36.21 20.79
N TYR A 15 -7.10 37.51 21.03
CA TYR A 15 -7.31 38.55 20.03
C TYR A 15 -6.05 38.83 19.19
N ILE A 16 -4.87 38.56 19.73
CA ILE A 16 -3.59 38.79 19.05
C ILE A 16 -3.16 37.55 18.24
N LYS A 17 -3.48 36.34 18.72
CA LYS A 17 -3.15 35.10 18.02
C LYS A 17 -4.31 34.63 17.15
N LYS A 18 -3.96 33.91 16.08
CA LYS A 18 -4.94 33.19 15.28
C LYS A 18 -5.64 32.16 16.19
N PRO A 19 -6.98 32.09 16.20
CA PRO A 19 -7.72 31.29 17.18
C PRO A 19 -7.42 29.78 17.09
N TRP A 20 -7.06 29.28 15.90
CA TRP A 20 -6.67 27.88 15.64
C TRP A 20 -5.25 27.50 16.12
N GLU A 21 -4.48 28.45 16.65
CA GLU A 21 -3.18 28.20 17.28
C GLU A 21 -3.29 27.98 18.81
N ILE A 22 -4.50 28.16 19.37
CA ILE A 22 -4.76 28.06 20.81
C ILE A 22 -5.24 26.65 21.16
N THR A 23 -6.04 26.05 20.29
CA THR A 23 -6.59 24.70 20.44
C THR A 23 -6.55 23.96 19.11
N GLY A 24 -6.31 22.66 19.16
CA GLY A 24 -6.28 21.79 17.99
C GLY A 24 -4.87 21.33 17.58
N PRO A 25 -4.76 20.57 16.49
CA PRO A 25 -3.49 19.97 16.05
C PRO A 25 -2.42 21.02 15.77
N CYS A 26 -2.79 22.20 15.28
CA CYS A 26 -1.89 23.31 14.99
C CYS A 26 -1.28 23.98 16.25
N ALA A 27 -1.77 23.65 17.46
CA ALA A 27 -1.27 24.18 18.73
C ALA A 27 -0.21 23.28 19.39
N GLY A 28 0.00 22.08 18.86
CA GLY A 28 0.98 21.13 19.37
C GLY A 28 2.41 21.47 18.90
N PRO A 29 3.45 21.27 19.73
CA PRO A 29 4.84 21.49 19.34
C PRO A 29 5.33 20.52 18.25
N GLU A 30 4.63 19.41 18.06
CA GLU A 30 4.91 18.39 17.06
C GLU A 30 4.34 18.74 15.67
N TYR A 31 3.45 19.73 15.60
CA TYR A 31 2.79 20.11 14.37
C TYR A 31 3.77 20.76 13.39
N LYS A 32 3.86 20.19 12.19
CA LYS A 32 4.64 20.73 11.07
C LYS A 32 3.71 21.10 9.95
N SER A 33 3.97 22.25 9.31
CA SER A 33 3.24 22.65 8.12
C SER A 33 3.48 21.68 6.97
N ALA A 34 2.40 21.31 6.27
CA ALA A 34 2.45 20.35 5.17
C ALA A 34 3.17 20.87 3.92
N VAL A 35 3.47 22.17 3.83
CA VAL A 35 4.12 22.78 2.67
C VAL A 35 5.63 22.74 2.89
N PRO A 36 6.37 21.79 2.28
CA PRO A 36 7.82 21.80 2.32
C PRO A 36 8.38 23.02 1.57
N GLY A 37 9.60 23.44 1.92
CA GLY A 37 10.30 24.45 1.15
C GLY A 37 10.52 23.99 -0.30
N ALA A 38 10.55 24.95 -1.24
CA ALA A 38 10.77 24.64 -2.65
C ALA A 38 12.10 23.89 -2.90
N THR A 39 13.11 24.17 -2.08
CA THR A 39 14.42 23.53 -2.08
C THR A 39 14.44 22.13 -1.47
N GLU A 40 13.42 21.74 -0.70
CA GLU A 40 13.43 20.50 0.09
C GLU A 40 12.69 19.34 -0.61
N TYR A 41 11.57 19.63 -1.29
CA TYR A 41 10.70 18.58 -1.82
C TYR A 41 11.21 17.91 -3.09
N ARG A 42 11.88 18.67 -3.96
CA ARG A 42 12.27 18.22 -5.31
C ARG A 42 13.55 18.89 -5.78
N VAL A 43 14.63 18.61 -5.06
CA VAL A 43 15.99 19.11 -5.36
C VAL A 43 16.40 18.79 -6.80
N PHE A 44 16.05 17.59 -7.27
CA PHE A 44 16.36 17.14 -8.63
C PHE A 44 15.08 16.98 -9.45
N CYS A 45 15.15 17.36 -10.73
CA CYS A 45 14.10 17.02 -11.70
C CYS A 45 14.07 15.48 -11.87
N PRO A 46 12.89 14.85 -12.03
CA PRO A 46 12.74 13.40 -12.18
C PRO A 46 13.45 12.85 -13.41
N ALA A 47 13.71 13.69 -14.40
CA ALA A 47 14.47 13.32 -15.59
C ALA A 47 15.99 13.42 -15.38
N THR A 48 16.45 14.12 -14.34
CA THR A 48 17.87 14.41 -14.07
C THR A 48 18.31 13.82 -12.74
N VAL A 49 17.90 12.59 -12.47
CA VAL A 49 18.33 11.86 -11.26
C VAL A 49 19.82 11.52 -11.42
N PRO A 50 20.68 11.82 -10.43
CA PRO A 50 22.12 11.56 -10.55
C PRO A 50 22.47 10.06 -10.51
N TRP A 51 21.51 9.21 -10.16
CA TRP A 51 21.68 7.78 -9.99
C TRP A 51 21.11 7.00 -11.18
N LYS A 52 21.82 5.96 -11.60
CA LYS A 52 21.31 5.01 -12.58
C LYS A 52 20.44 3.95 -11.89
N ALA A 53 19.13 3.99 -12.13
CA ALA A 53 18.22 2.95 -11.64
C ALA A 53 18.43 1.63 -12.40
N ILE A 54 18.66 0.53 -11.68
CA ILE A 54 18.66 -0.84 -12.21
C ILE A 54 17.40 -1.53 -11.69
N VAL A 55 16.39 -1.66 -12.54
CA VAL A 55 15.12 -2.31 -12.16
C VAL A 55 15.25 -3.82 -12.40
N PRO A 56 15.18 -4.67 -11.36
CA PRO A 56 15.26 -6.11 -11.54
C PRO A 56 14.00 -6.63 -12.25
N THR A 57 14.19 -7.46 -13.28
CA THR A 57 13.08 -7.98 -14.11
C THR A 57 12.65 -9.39 -13.72
N SER A 58 13.57 -10.19 -13.18
CA SER A 58 13.34 -11.60 -12.86
C SER A 58 14.10 -12.01 -11.60
N ASN A 59 13.60 -13.03 -10.92
CA ASN A 59 14.27 -13.60 -9.75
C ASN A 59 15.52 -14.37 -10.20
N PRO A 60 16.64 -14.30 -9.45
CA PRO A 60 17.91 -14.91 -9.83
C PRO A 60 17.81 -16.42 -10.08
N GLU A 61 16.95 -17.12 -9.33
CA GLU A 61 16.67 -18.55 -9.49
C GLU A 61 16.14 -18.89 -10.89
N THR A 62 15.35 -17.98 -11.47
CA THR A 62 14.69 -18.17 -12.78
C THR A 62 15.47 -17.61 -13.97
N VAL A 63 16.62 -16.96 -13.71
CA VAL A 63 17.48 -16.43 -14.77
C VAL A 63 18.21 -17.57 -15.48
N TYR A 64 18.71 -18.54 -14.70
CA TYR A 64 19.43 -19.70 -15.24
C TYR A 64 18.52 -20.95 -15.36
N ASP A 65 17.56 -21.15 -14.45
CA ASP A 65 16.54 -22.21 -14.60
C ASP A 65 15.29 -21.67 -15.31
N ILE A 66 15.33 -21.74 -16.65
CA ILE A 66 14.35 -21.14 -17.57
C ILE A 66 13.11 -22.02 -17.84
N LYS A 67 12.90 -23.09 -17.07
CA LYS A 67 11.74 -23.98 -17.26
C LYS A 67 10.43 -23.21 -17.08
N TYR A 68 9.69 -23.02 -18.17
CA TYR A 68 8.46 -22.22 -18.16
C TYR A 68 7.24 -22.99 -17.65
N TYR A 69 7.16 -24.29 -17.91
CA TYR A 69 5.96 -25.09 -17.63
C TYR A 69 5.65 -25.22 -16.12
N THR A 70 6.67 -25.23 -15.26
CA THR A 70 6.51 -25.22 -13.79
C THR A 70 6.01 -23.87 -13.28
N ARG A 71 6.42 -22.78 -13.94
CA ARG A 71 6.06 -21.40 -13.57
C ARG A 71 4.68 -20.97 -14.10
N ASP A 72 4.18 -21.61 -15.15
CA ASP A 72 2.96 -21.18 -15.86
C ASP A 72 1.68 -21.34 -15.00
N GLN A 73 1.34 -20.28 -14.26
CA GLN A 73 0.12 -20.19 -13.45
C GLN A 73 -1.17 -20.01 -14.26
N ARG A 74 -1.08 -19.79 -15.58
CA ARG A 74 -2.27 -19.56 -16.41
C ARG A 74 -2.90 -20.88 -16.82
N ARG A 75 -2.08 -21.85 -17.22
CA ARG A 75 -2.51 -23.16 -17.71
C ARG A 75 -2.62 -24.23 -16.62
N SER A 76 -1.87 -24.09 -15.51
CA SER A 76 -1.93 -24.99 -14.35
C SER A 76 -3.23 -24.88 -13.54
N ARG A 77 -4.16 -24.01 -13.96
CA ARG A 77 -5.47 -23.87 -13.32
C ARG A 77 -6.27 -25.14 -13.59
N GLY A 78 -6.66 -25.82 -12.51
CA GLY A 78 -7.50 -27.02 -12.59
C GLY A 78 -8.68 -26.81 -13.54
N ARG A 79 -8.95 -27.82 -14.38
CA ARG A 79 -10.06 -27.75 -15.34
C ARG A 79 -11.32 -27.39 -14.56
N LYS A 80 -12.01 -26.33 -14.99
CA LYS A 80 -13.37 -26.06 -14.49
C LYS A 80 -14.23 -27.24 -14.93
N CYS A 81 -14.52 -28.17 -14.02
CA CYS A 81 -15.59 -29.12 -14.22
C CYS A 81 -16.88 -28.29 -14.35
N HIS A 82 -17.32 -28.05 -15.58
CA HIS A 82 -18.69 -27.60 -15.82
C HIS A 82 -19.57 -28.72 -15.26
N ARG A 83 -20.10 -28.51 -14.05
CA ARG A 83 -21.15 -29.35 -13.48
C ARG A 83 -22.39 -29.10 -14.31
N ARG A 84 -22.43 -29.63 -15.55
CA ARG A 84 -23.68 -29.82 -16.26
C ARG A 84 -24.48 -30.72 -15.32
N ARG A 85 -25.48 -30.17 -14.64
CA ARG A 85 -26.55 -30.96 -14.02
C ARG A 85 -27.31 -31.63 -15.17
N VAL A 86 -26.71 -32.63 -15.79
CA VAL A 86 -27.48 -33.65 -16.46
C VAL A 86 -27.87 -34.62 -15.35
N PRO A 87 -29.15 -34.90 -15.13
CA PRO A 87 -29.54 -35.97 -14.22
C PRO A 87 -29.02 -37.27 -14.83
N ILE A 88 -27.87 -37.73 -14.34
CA ILE A 88 -27.34 -39.05 -14.65
C ILE A 88 -28.31 -40.04 -14.01
N ARG A 89 -29.15 -40.65 -14.85
CA ARG A 89 -29.87 -41.87 -14.53
C ARG A 89 -28.82 -42.89 -14.07
N LEU A 90 -28.98 -43.38 -12.84
CA LEU A 90 -28.06 -44.23 -12.10
C LEU A 90 -27.41 -45.29 -13.01
N GLY A 91 -26.11 -45.14 -13.22
CA GLY A 91 -25.22 -46.13 -13.79
C GLY A 91 -23.87 -45.94 -13.12
N ASN A 92 -23.47 -46.91 -12.30
CA ASN A 92 -22.29 -46.90 -11.46
C ASN A 92 -21.03 -46.49 -12.26
N CYS A 93 -20.52 -45.28 -12.02
CA CYS A 93 -19.20 -44.85 -12.45
C CYS A 93 -18.39 -44.56 -11.20
N THR A 94 -17.57 -45.54 -10.85
CA THR A 94 -16.66 -45.56 -9.71
C THR A 94 -15.74 -44.34 -9.74
N SER A 95 -15.87 -43.55 -8.69
CA SER A 95 -14.94 -42.52 -8.26
C SER A 95 -13.56 -43.13 -8.01
N ARG A 96 -12.55 -42.74 -8.79
CA ARG A 96 -11.14 -42.60 -8.38
C ARG A 96 -10.25 -42.31 -9.59
N THR A 97 -9.80 -41.06 -9.70
CA THR A 97 -8.43 -40.66 -10.08
C THR A 97 -8.37 -39.14 -10.18
N CYS A 98 -8.50 -38.49 -9.02
CA CYS A 98 -8.02 -37.13 -8.83
C CYS A 98 -6.90 -37.21 -7.80
N PHE A 99 -5.68 -37.63 -8.17
CA PHE A 99 -4.45 -37.38 -7.38
C PHE A 99 -3.19 -37.78 -8.17
N GLY A 100 -2.13 -36.97 -8.00
CA GLY A 100 -0.78 -37.14 -8.57
C GLY A 100 -0.43 -35.95 -9.45
N HIS A 101 0.02 -34.80 -8.93
CA HIS A 101 1.29 -34.58 -8.25
C HIS A 101 2.46 -35.23 -9.00
N GLN A 102 3.11 -34.42 -9.84
CA GLN A 102 4.55 -34.40 -10.10
C GLN A 102 4.96 -32.93 -10.17
#